data_AF-A0A6A3SY88-F1
#
_entry.id   AF-A0A6A3SY88-F1
#
_cell.length_a   1.000
_cell.length_b   1.000
_cell.length_c   1.000
_cell.angle_alpha   90.00
_cell.angle_beta   90.00
_cell.angle_gamma   90.00
#
_symmetry.space_group_name_H-M   'P 1'
#
loop_
_entity.id
_entity.type
_entity.pdbx_description
1 polymer ?
#
loop_
_entity_poly.entity_id
_entity_poly.type
_entity_poly.pdbx_seq_one_letter_code
_entity_poly.pdbx_strand_id
1 'polypeptide(L)'
;MTKTSNDVAPIAFSEVVTLACTQLSLLLDPKDASSLLQSCSRSLKQDIRDIIATEALLYFYEFDGVHFGEKCLGDFHQLVPQGTRGARGTCGCNFDLETRQELVPEELPLPKMLDARAKLLEAMCLLYKGIEPHCFNVLQVVRGTEFWPATLQPVVFSLAEGLERERHKDSRTTCPTSIDTDDVATLTRLMDVVEPGFGSQFFSSSDAVPRPRHVLEAHWRGIVVDQSSGLASCQFCEHYGDSPLFSRNPGESAADMDKMMRLHCTAVYQPMKRFMLQHLKHVRYVRPPRGWNTKTADGGRLMGLIAGITSSGVLCGVYVTSVCIPQQWIKNHLAPGHFTTVTRVAA
;
A
#
# COMPACT_ATOMS: atom_id res chain seq x y z
N MET A 1 -17.18 -1.43 -66.68
CA MET A 1 -16.82 -2.38 -65.59
C MET A 1 -16.26 -1.57 -64.43
N THR A 2 -17.13 -1.11 -63.55
CA THR A 2 -16.77 -0.41 -62.31
C THR A 2 -16.42 -1.48 -61.26
N LYS A 3 -15.12 -1.61 -60.95
CA LYS A 3 -14.67 -2.34 -59.76
C LYS A 3 -15.06 -1.51 -58.54
N THR A 4 -16.16 -1.86 -57.90
CA THR A 4 -16.43 -1.50 -56.51
C THR A 4 -15.53 -2.38 -55.64
N SER A 5 -14.36 -1.88 -55.26
CA SER A 5 -13.57 -2.46 -54.17
C SER A 5 -14.30 -2.15 -52.86
N ASN A 6 -15.04 -3.14 -52.34
CA ASN A 6 -15.43 -3.15 -50.95
C ASN A 6 -14.17 -3.42 -50.10
N ASP A 7 -13.34 -2.40 -49.93
CA ASP A 7 -12.30 -2.42 -48.90
C ASP A 7 -13.00 -2.25 -47.56
N VAL A 8 -13.34 -3.38 -46.93
CA VAL A 8 -13.74 -3.39 -45.52
C VAL A 8 -12.49 -3.00 -44.73
N ALA A 9 -12.50 -1.79 -44.17
CA ALA A 9 -11.43 -1.34 -43.30
C ALA A 9 -11.24 -2.37 -42.17
N PRO A 10 -9.99 -2.76 -41.84
CA PRO A 10 -9.74 -3.70 -40.77
C PRO A 10 -10.25 -3.12 -39.44
N ILE A 11 -11.09 -3.88 -38.73
CA ILE A 11 -11.62 -3.49 -37.43
C ILE A 11 -10.44 -3.28 -36.48
N ALA A 12 -10.35 -2.09 -35.88
CA ALA A 12 -9.28 -1.80 -34.94
C ALA A 12 -9.47 -2.62 -33.67
N PHE A 13 -8.39 -3.11 -33.07
CA PHE A 13 -8.47 -3.90 -31.84
C PHE A 13 -9.23 -3.17 -30.71
N SER A 14 -9.11 -1.84 -30.61
CA SER A 14 -9.86 -1.02 -29.66
C SER A 14 -11.37 -1.04 -29.89
N GLU A 15 -11.84 -1.23 -31.13
CA GLU A 15 -13.26 -1.38 -31.44
C GLU A 15 -13.78 -2.74 -30.98
N VAL A 16 -12.98 -3.81 -31.15
CA VAL A 16 -13.29 -5.13 -30.61
C VAL A 16 -13.39 -5.08 -29.08
N VAL A 17 -12.41 -4.44 -28.42
CA VAL A 17 -12.42 -4.28 -26.97
C VAL A 17 -13.63 -3.46 -26.51
N THR A 18 -13.99 -2.40 -27.23
CA THR A 18 -15.18 -1.58 -26.90
C THR A 18 -16.47 -2.42 -26.99
N LEU A 19 -16.61 -3.24 -28.03
CA LEU A 19 -17.80 -4.07 -28.26
C LEU A 19 -17.92 -5.25 -27.29
N ALA A 20 -16.80 -5.79 -26.82
CA ALA A 20 -16.74 -7.01 -26.01
C ALA A 20 -16.19 -6.78 -24.60
N CYS A 21 -16.10 -5.53 -24.12
CA CYS A 21 -15.42 -5.20 -22.87
C CYS A 21 -15.95 -6.01 -21.67
N THR A 22 -17.27 -6.15 -21.52
CA THR A 22 -17.87 -6.92 -20.42
C THR A 22 -17.45 -8.39 -20.43
N GLN A 23 -17.44 -9.04 -21.60
CA GLN A 23 -17.04 -10.45 -21.71
C GLN A 23 -15.52 -10.62 -21.59
N LEU A 24 -14.75 -9.68 -22.14
CA LEU A 24 -13.29 -9.70 -22.07
C LEU A 24 -12.81 -9.51 -20.64
N SER A 25 -13.40 -8.58 -19.87
CA SER A 25 -13.00 -8.32 -18.48
C SER A 25 -13.07 -9.56 -17.61
N LEU A 26 -14.09 -10.41 -17.80
CA LEU A 26 -14.25 -11.67 -17.06
C LEU A 26 -13.15 -12.71 -17.36
N LEU A 27 -12.40 -12.55 -18.44
CA LEU A 27 -11.35 -13.47 -18.88
C LEU A 27 -9.95 -12.94 -18.56
N LEU A 28 -9.82 -11.70 -18.11
CA LEU A 28 -8.53 -11.06 -17.84
C LEU A 28 -8.23 -11.12 -16.36
N ASP A 29 -7.06 -11.62 -16.01
CA ASP A 29 -6.53 -11.39 -14.67
C ASP A 29 -6.16 -9.91 -14.49
N PRO A 30 -5.96 -9.42 -13.25
CA PRO A 30 -5.65 -8.02 -13.01
C PRO A 30 -4.42 -7.49 -13.77
N LYS A 31 -3.39 -8.32 -14.01
CA LYS A 31 -2.16 -7.91 -14.71
C LYS A 31 -2.40 -7.80 -16.21
N ASP A 32 -3.17 -8.72 -16.78
CA ASP A 32 -3.55 -8.69 -18.18
C ASP A 32 -4.48 -7.52 -18.46
N ALA A 33 -5.45 -7.25 -17.59
CA ALA A 33 -6.32 -6.08 -17.66
C ALA A 33 -5.51 -4.78 -17.57
N SER A 34 -4.56 -4.68 -16.64
CA SER A 34 -3.65 -3.52 -16.55
C SER A 34 -2.83 -3.33 -17.83
N SER A 35 -2.29 -4.42 -18.38
CA SER A 35 -1.47 -4.38 -19.61
C SER A 35 -2.29 -3.97 -20.84
N LEU A 36 -3.53 -4.46 -20.94
CA LEU A 36 -4.49 -4.07 -21.97
C LEU A 36 -4.80 -2.57 -21.89
N LEU A 37 -5.13 -2.07 -20.71
CA LEU A 37 -5.46 -0.66 -20.48
C LEU A 37 -4.29 0.26 -20.79
N GLN A 38 -3.06 -0.12 -20.45
CA GLN A 38 -1.86 0.62 -20.83
C GLN A 38 -1.68 0.66 -22.35
N SER A 39 -1.82 -0.50 -23.01
CA SER A 39 -1.64 -0.65 -24.46
C SER A 39 -2.70 0.10 -25.28
N CYS A 40 -3.93 0.19 -24.76
CA CYS A 40 -5.07 0.79 -25.44
C CYS A 40 -5.52 2.13 -24.83
N SER A 41 -4.70 2.72 -23.95
CA SER A 41 -5.03 3.91 -23.15
C SER A 41 -5.59 5.08 -23.97
N ARG A 42 -5.01 5.35 -25.16
CA ARG A 42 -5.42 6.44 -26.05
C ARG A 42 -6.59 6.10 -26.99
N SER A 43 -6.83 4.82 -27.21
CA SER A 43 -7.79 4.33 -28.22
C SER A 43 -9.14 3.97 -27.62
N LEU A 44 -9.19 3.67 -26.32
CA LEU A 44 -10.44 3.41 -25.61
C LEU A 44 -11.06 4.70 -25.09
N LYS A 45 -12.38 4.69 -24.92
CA LYS A 45 -13.08 5.74 -24.17
C LYS A 45 -12.94 5.48 -22.67
N GLN A 46 -13.12 6.53 -21.86
CA GLN A 46 -12.92 6.46 -20.42
C GLN A 46 -13.89 5.52 -19.72
N ASP A 47 -15.16 5.50 -20.12
CA ASP A 47 -16.18 4.58 -19.62
C ASP A 47 -15.76 3.11 -19.82
N ILE A 48 -15.22 2.78 -20.99
CA ILE A 48 -14.71 1.43 -21.28
C ILE A 48 -13.50 1.09 -20.41
N ARG A 49 -12.58 2.04 -20.23
CA ARG A 49 -11.42 1.85 -19.35
C ARG A 49 -11.85 1.63 -17.90
N ASP A 50 -12.82 2.41 -17.43
CA ASP A 50 -13.35 2.32 -16.08
C ASP A 50 -14.05 0.97 -15.85
N ILE A 51 -14.83 0.46 -16.82
CA ILE A 51 -15.44 -0.88 -16.74
C ILE A 51 -14.36 -1.95 -16.56
N ILE A 52 -13.37 -2.01 -17.46
CA ILE A 52 -12.31 -3.03 -17.41
C ILE A 52 -11.51 -2.92 -16.10
N ALA A 53 -11.16 -1.70 -15.68
CA ALA A 53 -10.42 -1.50 -14.44
C ALA A 53 -11.23 -1.88 -13.19
N THR A 54 -12.54 -1.65 -13.20
CA THR A 54 -13.42 -1.98 -12.07
C THR A 54 -13.54 -3.48 -11.91
N GLU A 55 -13.82 -4.21 -12.99
CA GLU A 55 -13.87 -5.68 -12.98
C GLU A 55 -12.55 -6.28 -12.46
N ALA A 56 -11.41 -5.77 -12.94
CA ALA A 56 -10.10 -6.22 -12.47
C ALA A 56 -9.80 -5.86 -11.00
N LEU A 57 -10.36 -4.76 -10.48
CA LEU A 57 -10.27 -4.41 -9.05
C LEU A 57 -11.19 -5.28 -8.19
N LEU A 58 -12.37 -5.65 -8.71
CA LEU A 58 -13.29 -6.57 -8.05
C LEU A 58 -12.70 -7.98 -7.90
N TYR A 59 -11.76 -8.37 -8.76
CA TYR A 59 -10.98 -9.59 -8.55
C TYR A 59 -10.26 -9.60 -7.18
N PHE A 60 -9.56 -8.51 -6.82
CA PHE A 60 -8.91 -8.43 -5.50
C PHE A 60 -9.92 -8.40 -4.36
N TYR A 61 -11.10 -7.86 -4.62
CA TYR A 61 -12.19 -7.87 -3.67
C TYR A 61 -12.65 -9.30 -3.39
N GLU A 62 -12.99 -10.05 -4.43
CA GLU A 62 -13.52 -11.42 -4.34
C GLU A 62 -12.49 -12.42 -3.80
N PHE A 63 -11.25 -12.36 -4.28
CA PHE A 63 -10.27 -13.41 -3.99
C PHE A 63 -9.35 -13.08 -2.80
N ASP A 64 -9.12 -11.80 -2.50
CA ASP A 64 -8.20 -11.38 -1.44
C ASP A 64 -8.88 -10.61 -0.30
N GLY A 65 -10.19 -10.34 -0.41
CA GLY A 65 -10.94 -9.57 0.58
C GLY A 65 -10.47 -8.11 0.67
N VAL A 66 -10.04 -7.52 -0.44
CA VAL A 66 -9.58 -6.13 -0.54
C VAL A 66 -10.76 -5.22 -0.87
N HIS A 67 -11.03 -4.25 0.00
CA HIS A 67 -12.11 -3.31 -0.23
C HIS A 67 -11.56 -1.94 -0.62
N PHE A 68 -12.42 -1.11 -1.20
CA PHE A 68 -12.06 0.21 -1.70
C PHE A 68 -13.13 1.23 -1.32
N GLY A 69 -12.79 2.23 -0.50
CA GLY A 69 -13.59 3.42 -0.22
C GLY A 69 -14.73 3.26 0.80
N GLU A 70 -15.02 2.04 1.26
CA GLU A 70 -16.08 1.74 2.25
C GLU A 70 -15.67 1.99 3.71
N LYS A 71 -14.42 2.42 3.96
CA LYS A 71 -13.84 2.72 5.29
C LYS A 71 -13.90 1.57 6.30
N CYS A 72 -13.98 0.34 5.81
CA CYS A 72 -13.96 -0.85 6.64
C CYS A 72 -12.52 -1.30 6.97
N LEU A 73 -12.37 -2.41 7.70
CA LEU A 73 -11.05 -2.95 8.05
C LEU A 73 -10.25 -3.42 6.83
N GLY A 74 -10.94 -3.93 5.80
CA GLY A 74 -10.34 -4.41 4.55
C GLY A 74 -10.07 -3.31 3.52
N ASP A 75 -10.43 -2.06 3.81
CA ASP A 75 -10.37 -0.99 2.82
C ASP A 75 -8.96 -0.41 2.67
N PHE A 76 -8.34 -0.66 1.51
CA PHE A 76 -7.00 -0.21 1.18
C PHE A 76 -6.97 1.23 0.67
N HIS A 77 -8.12 1.80 0.31
CA HIS A 77 -8.27 3.15 -0.23
C HIS A 77 -8.57 4.18 0.88
N GLN A 78 -7.69 4.25 1.88
CA GLN A 78 -7.80 5.19 2.99
C GLN A 78 -6.46 5.88 3.29
N LEU A 79 -6.48 7.21 3.35
CA LEU A 79 -5.37 8.00 3.91
C LEU A 79 -5.30 7.87 5.44
N VAL A 80 -6.42 7.70 6.14
CA VAL A 80 -6.41 7.45 7.59
C VAL A 80 -7.34 6.27 7.86
N PRO A 81 -6.80 5.07 8.13
CA PRO A 81 -7.64 3.89 8.30
C PRO A 81 -8.47 4.01 9.58
N GLN A 82 -9.80 3.94 9.46
CA GLN A 82 -10.72 3.91 10.62
C GLN A 82 -10.60 2.61 11.42
N GLY A 83 -10.13 1.57 10.75
CA GLY A 83 -9.58 0.38 11.37
C GLY A 83 -8.74 -0.39 10.34
N THR A 84 -7.99 -1.38 10.80
CA THR A 84 -7.11 -2.18 9.94
C THR A 84 -7.49 -3.65 10.02
N ARG A 85 -7.47 -4.36 8.89
CA ARG A 85 -7.61 -5.82 8.82
C ARG A 85 -6.61 -6.46 9.77
N GLY A 86 -5.37 -5.97 9.73
CA GLY A 86 -4.32 -6.39 10.66
C GLY A 86 -4.22 -7.91 10.68
N ALA A 87 -4.53 -8.51 11.82
CA ALA A 87 -4.55 -9.96 12.01
C ALA A 87 -5.95 -10.56 12.25
N ARG A 88 -7.02 -9.79 11.99
CA ARG A 88 -8.41 -10.19 12.28
C ARG A 88 -9.01 -11.17 11.25
N GLY A 89 -8.31 -11.48 10.15
CA GLY A 89 -8.84 -12.32 9.07
C GLY A 89 -9.60 -11.49 8.02
N THR A 90 -10.55 -12.09 7.29
CA THR A 90 -11.37 -11.41 6.28
C THR A 90 -12.30 -10.34 6.89
N CYS A 91 -12.71 -9.33 6.10
CA CYS A 91 -13.65 -8.32 6.60
C CYS A 91 -15.07 -8.88 6.61
N GLY A 92 -15.70 -8.97 7.78
CA GLY A 92 -17.12 -9.37 7.87
C GLY A 92 -18.12 -8.30 7.41
N CYS A 93 -17.64 -7.18 6.86
CA CYS A 93 -18.49 -6.07 6.43
C CYS A 93 -19.35 -6.40 5.22
N ASN A 94 -18.91 -7.36 4.39
CA ASN A 94 -19.59 -7.73 3.15
C ASN A 94 -19.95 -9.21 3.14
N PHE A 95 -20.31 -9.76 4.31
CA PHE A 95 -20.74 -11.15 4.44
C PHE A 95 -22.25 -11.21 4.62
N ASP A 96 -22.93 -11.89 3.70
CA ASP A 96 -24.36 -12.17 3.82
C ASP A 96 -24.58 -13.35 4.77
N LEU A 97 -25.29 -13.10 5.87
CA LEU A 97 -25.58 -14.11 6.89
C LEU A 97 -26.60 -15.16 6.43
N GLU A 98 -27.47 -14.82 5.47
CA GLU A 98 -28.50 -15.72 4.96
C GLU A 98 -27.91 -16.70 3.95
N THR A 99 -27.18 -16.18 2.96
CA THR A 99 -26.56 -17.00 1.91
C THR A 99 -25.20 -17.57 2.30
N ARG A 100 -24.57 -17.04 3.36
CA ARG A 100 -23.21 -17.35 3.81
C ARG A 100 -22.16 -17.11 2.71
N GLN A 101 -22.35 -16.08 1.91
CA GLN A 101 -21.46 -15.68 0.82
C GLN A 101 -20.94 -14.25 1.02
N GLU A 102 -19.77 -13.97 0.46
CA GLU A 102 -19.26 -12.60 0.39
C GLU A 102 -20.00 -11.86 -0.74
N LEU A 103 -20.51 -10.66 -0.42
CA LEU A 103 -21.18 -9.76 -1.34
C LEU A 103 -20.14 -8.92 -2.08
N VAL A 104 -19.98 -9.20 -3.36
CA VAL A 104 -19.17 -8.40 -4.27
C VAL A 104 -20.04 -7.28 -4.84
N PRO A 105 -19.68 -5.99 -4.68
CA PRO A 105 -20.47 -4.89 -5.17
C PRO A 105 -20.34 -4.80 -6.70
N GLU A 106 -21.41 -4.38 -7.37
CA GLU A 106 -21.38 -4.14 -8.82
C GLU A 106 -20.53 -2.90 -9.19
N GLU A 107 -20.30 -1.98 -8.25
CA GLU A 107 -19.60 -0.73 -8.48
C GLU A 107 -18.76 -0.36 -7.25
N LEU A 108 -17.58 0.22 -7.50
CA LEU A 108 -16.65 0.66 -6.44
C LEU A 108 -16.78 2.17 -6.23
N PRO A 109 -16.78 2.68 -4.97
CA PRO A 109 -16.81 4.10 -4.64
C PRO A 109 -15.44 4.77 -4.86
N LEU A 110 -14.86 4.54 -6.04
CA LEU A 110 -13.56 5.03 -6.47
C LEU A 110 -13.69 6.21 -7.43
N PRO A 111 -12.74 7.16 -7.40
CA PRO A 111 -12.73 8.27 -8.34
C PRO A 111 -12.68 7.79 -9.79
N LYS A 112 -13.33 8.53 -10.68
CA LYS A 112 -13.37 8.29 -12.13
C LYS A 112 -12.48 9.29 -12.88
N MET A 113 -12.23 10.47 -12.33
CA MET A 113 -11.37 11.48 -12.95
C MET A 113 -9.96 10.95 -13.24
N LEU A 114 -9.41 11.39 -14.37
CA LEU A 114 -8.02 11.09 -14.77
C LEU A 114 -7.68 9.61 -14.86
N ASP A 115 -8.62 8.77 -15.31
CA ASP A 115 -8.44 7.31 -15.41
C ASP A 115 -8.02 6.68 -14.07
N ALA A 116 -8.54 7.22 -12.97
CA ALA A 116 -8.08 6.84 -11.63
C ALA A 116 -8.23 5.35 -11.34
N ARG A 117 -9.27 4.68 -11.85
CA ARG A 117 -9.44 3.23 -11.66
C ARG A 117 -8.36 2.42 -12.36
N ALA A 118 -8.03 2.76 -13.60
CA ALA A 118 -6.94 2.10 -14.32
C ALA A 118 -5.58 2.32 -13.63
N LYS A 119 -5.35 3.53 -13.10
CA LYS A 119 -4.13 3.84 -12.34
C LYS A 119 -4.08 3.16 -10.98
N LEU A 120 -5.22 3.01 -10.31
CA LEU A 120 -5.35 2.22 -9.09
C LEU A 120 -5.07 0.74 -9.35
N LEU A 121 -5.59 0.18 -10.44
CA LEU A 121 -5.30 -1.19 -10.87
C LEU A 121 -3.79 -1.38 -11.09
N GLU A 122 -3.15 -0.47 -11.83
CA GLU A 122 -1.69 -0.50 -12.01
C GLU A 122 -0.95 -0.48 -10.66
N ALA A 123 -1.35 0.41 -9.74
CA ALA A 123 -0.76 0.49 -8.40
C ALA A 123 -1.00 -0.77 -7.57
N MET A 124 -2.17 -1.40 -7.68
CA MET A 124 -2.49 -2.68 -7.06
C MET A 124 -1.60 -3.81 -7.59
N CYS A 125 -1.44 -3.90 -8.92
CA CYS A 125 -0.52 -4.87 -9.52
C CYS A 125 0.93 -4.67 -9.04
N LEU A 126 1.38 -3.41 -8.88
CA LEU A 126 2.70 -3.09 -8.31
C LEU A 126 2.78 -3.48 -6.83
N LEU A 127 1.74 -3.20 -6.04
CA LEU A 127 1.67 -3.55 -4.63
C LEU A 127 1.80 -5.06 -4.44
N TYR A 128 1.03 -5.86 -5.19
CA TYR A 128 1.06 -7.32 -5.14
C TYR A 128 2.37 -7.92 -5.65
N LYS A 129 3.08 -7.20 -6.51
CA LYS A 129 4.36 -7.66 -7.05
C LYS A 129 5.50 -7.58 -6.02
N GLY A 130 5.52 -6.59 -5.14
CA GLY A 130 6.71 -6.36 -4.30
C GLY A 130 6.51 -5.76 -2.91
N ILE A 131 5.27 -5.47 -2.51
CA ILE A 131 4.95 -4.94 -1.17
C ILE A 131 4.10 -5.94 -0.39
N GLU A 132 3.01 -6.43 -1.00
CA GLU A 132 2.10 -7.41 -0.39
C GLU A 132 2.81 -8.66 0.16
N PRO A 133 3.85 -9.24 -0.50
CA PRO A 133 4.51 -10.44 0.03
C PRO A 133 5.15 -10.27 1.42
N HIS A 134 5.28 -9.03 1.89
CA HIS A 134 5.80 -8.67 3.20
C HIS A 134 4.70 -8.31 4.21
N CYS A 135 3.44 -8.30 3.79
CA CYS A 135 2.27 -7.91 4.57
C CYS A 135 1.65 -9.08 5.31
N PHE A 136 0.70 -8.77 6.21
CA PHE A 136 -0.12 -9.75 6.94
C PHE A 136 0.67 -10.82 7.70
N ASN A 137 1.90 -10.51 8.07
CA ASN A 137 2.76 -11.35 8.90
C ASN A 137 3.24 -10.55 10.12
N VAL A 138 3.42 -11.24 11.24
CA VAL A 138 3.82 -10.66 12.52
C VAL A 138 5.32 -10.33 12.49
N LEU A 139 5.61 -9.04 12.50
CA LEU A 139 6.92 -8.45 12.74
C LEU A 139 7.19 -8.37 14.25
N GLN A 140 8.43 -8.66 14.65
CA GLN A 140 8.92 -8.37 15.99
C GLN A 140 9.58 -6.98 16.02
N VAL A 141 8.83 -5.96 16.40
CA VAL A 141 9.37 -4.60 16.53
C VAL A 141 9.94 -4.43 17.93
N VAL A 142 11.25 -4.23 18.03
CA VAL A 142 11.95 -4.02 19.31
C VAL A 142 11.80 -2.57 19.78
N ARG A 143 11.44 -2.39 21.05
CA ARG A 143 11.42 -1.08 21.71
C ARG A 143 11.96 -1.21 23.14
N GLY A 144 13.21 -0.81 23.35
CA GLY A 144 13.89 -1.15 24.60
C GLY A 144 14.00 -2.67 24.72
N THR A 145 13.73 -3.23 25.89
CA THR A 145 13.77 -4.69 26.13
C THR A 145 12.47 -5.41 25.76
N GLU A 146 11.46 -4.71 25.25
CA GLU A 146 10.16 -5.30 24.90
C GLU A 146 10.04 -5.58 23.40
N PHE A 147 9.44 -6.73 23.08
CA PHE A 147 8.97 -7.05 21.73
C PHE A 147 7.53 -6.59 21.56
N TRP A 148 7.31 -5.78 20.53
CA TRP A 148 5.99 -5.28 20.16
C TRP A 148 5.59 -5.96 18.85
N PRO A 149 4.59 -6.87 18.86
CA PRO A 149 4.10 -7.46 17.63
C PRO A 149 3.48 -6.37 16.77
N ALA A 150 3.86 -6.34 15.50
CA ALA A 150 3.28 -5.45 14.49
C ALA A 150 2.99 -6.24 13.21
N THR A 151 2.19 -5.68 12.33
CA THR A 151 1.96 -6.18 10.98
C THR A 151 1.99 -5.01 9.99
N LEU A 152 2.19 -5.34 8.72
CA LEU A 152 2.10 -4.39 7.61
C LEU A 152 0.75 -4.58 6.92
N GLN A 153 0.00 -3.49 6.81
CA GLN A 153 -1.29 -3.42 6.13
C GLN A 153 -1.11 -2.59 4.85
N PRO A 154 -1.37 -3.14 3.67
CA PRO A 154 -1.35 -2.40 2.41
C PRO A 154 -2.21 -1.13 2.40
N VAL A 155 -1.78 -0.14 1.62
CA VAL A 155 -2.57 1.04 1.26
C VAL A 155 -2.33 1.41 -0.20
N VAL A 156 -3.43 1.71 -0.91
CA VAL A 156 -3.43 2.29 -2.26
C VAL A 156 -4.48 3.38 -2.34
N PHE A 157 -4.07 4.62 -2.56
CA PHE A 157 -4.98 5.76 -2.51
C PHE A 157 -4.79 6.68 -3.72
N SER A 158 -5.85 6.90 -4.50
CA SER A 158 -5.80 7.77 -5.68
C SER A 158 -5.95 9.23 -5.30
N LEU A 159 -4.95 10.05 -5.63
CA LEU A 159 -5.03 11.50 -5.42
C LEU A 159 -6.07 12.19 -6.32
N ALA A 160 -6.62 11.48 -7.31
CA ALA A 160 -7.76 11.95 -8.08
C ALA A 160 -9.02 12.15 -7.21
N GLU A 161 -9.13 11.47 -6.06
CA GLU A 161 -10.22 11.73 -5.11
C GLU A 161 -10.16 13.18 -4.60
N GLY A 162 -8.97 13.71 -4.35
CA GLY A 162 -8.79 15.11 -3.96
C GLY A 162 -9.30 16.07 -5.04
N LEU A 163 -8.98 15.80 -6.30
CA LEU A 163 -9.46 16.60 -7.44
C LEU A 163 -10.98 16.56 -7.59
N GLU A 164 -11.58 15.38 -7.45
CA GLU A 164 -13.04 15.24 -7.50
C GLU A 164 -13.71 16.02 -6.37
N ARG A 165 -13.18 15.95 -5.14
CA ARG A 165 -13.69 16.72 -4.00
C ARG A 165 -13.59 18.23 -4.23
N GLU A 166 -12.52 18.72 -4.86
CA GLU A 166 -12.40 20.14 -5.22
C GLU A 166 -13.43 20.54 -6.28
N ARG A 167 -13.58 19.73 -7.33
CA ARG A 167 -14.56 19.96 -8.39
C ARG A 167 -16.00 19.93 -7.88
N HIS A 168 -16.30 19.07 -6.92
CA HIS A 168 -17.61 19.01 -6.27
C HIS A 168 -17.89 20.25 -5.41
N LYS A 169 -16.85 20.84 -4.79
CA LYS A 169 -16.98 22.09 -4.01
C LYS A 169 -17.09 23.33 -4.89
N ASP A 170 -16.34 23.38 -6.00
CA ASP A 170 -16.39 24.46 -6.97
C ASP A 170 -16.33 23.91 -8.40
N SER A 171 -17.49 23.89 -9.07
CA SER A 171 -17.63 23.39 -10.44
C SER A 171 -16.90 24.24 -11.48
N ARG A 172 -16.40 25.44 -11.13
CA ARG A 172 -15.58 26.29 -12.00
C ARG A 172 -14.09 25.92 -11.96
N THR A 173 -13.69 25.05 -11.04
CA THR A 173 -12.31 24.57 -10.92
C THR A 173 -11.92 23.85 -12.22
N THR A 174 -10.89 24.37 -12.88
CA THR A 174 -10.36 23.76 -14.10
C THR A 174 -9.74 22.42 -13.75
N CYS A 175 -10.22 21.34 -14.36
CA CYS A 175 -9.69 20.01 -14.12
C CYS A 175 -8.36 19.88 -14.89
N PRO A 176 -7.24 19.58 -14.21
CA PRO A 176 -6.00 19.31 -14.90
C PRO A 176 -6.14 18.04 -15.75
N THR A 177 -5.24 17.84 -16.72
CA THR A 177 -5.18 16.61 -17.54
C THR A 177 -4.35 15.50 -16.88
N SER A 178 -3.51 15.84 -15.90
CA SER A 178 -2.71 14.91 -15.11
C SER A 178 -2.38 15.51 -13.73
N ILE A 179 -1.97 14.67 -12.78
CA ILE A 179 -1.42 15.11 -11.51
C ILE A 179 0.10 15.22 -11.68
N ASP A 180 0.66 16.40 -11.44
CA ASP A 180 2.11 16.58 -11.38
C ASP A 180 2.64 15.92 -10.10
N THR A 181 3.39 14.82 -10.28
CA THR A 181 3.94 14.04 -9.18
C THR A 181 5.29 14.57 -8.68
N ASP A 182 5.84 15.62 -9.31
CA ASP A 182 7.04 16.31 -8.84
C ASP A 182 6.68 17.57 -8.02
N ASP A 183 5.48 18.12 -8.22
CA ASP A 183 4.97 19.23 -7.42
C ASP A 183 4.43 18.78 -6.04
N VAL A 184 5.31 18.83 -5.04
CA VAL A 184 4.98 18.54 -3.64
C VAL A 184 3.82 19.39 -3.11
N ALA A 185 3.65 20.63 -3.56
CA ALA A 185 2.56 21.50 -3.09
C ALA A 185 1.21 20.97 -3.59
N THR A 186 1.12 20.56 -4.86
CA THR A 186 -0.07 19.90 -5.40
C THR A 186 -0.38 18.60 -4.66
N LEU A 187 0.61 17.73 -4.45
CA LEU A 187 0.40 16.46 -3.75
C LEU A 187 -0.05 16.67 -2.30
N THR A 188 0.56 17.62 -1.59
CA THR A 188 0.18 18.02 -0.24
C THR A 188 -1.28 18.46 -0.19
N ARG A 189 -1.67 19.38 -1.08
CA ARG A 189 -3.03 19.92 -1.16
C ARG A 189 -4.07 18.83 -1.44
N LEU A 190 -3.82 17.95 -2.41
CA LEU A 190 -4.78 16.90 -2.78
C LEU A 190 -5.03 15.92 -1.64
N MET A 191 -3.98 15.56 -0.89
CA MET A 191 -4.14 14.74 0.31
C MET A 191 -4.89 15.50 1.42
N ASP A 192 -4.56 16.77 1.67
CA ASP A 192 -5.17 17.58 2.73
C ASP A 192 -6.66 17.91 2.46
N VAL A 193 -7.08 17.96 1.20
CA VAL A 193 -8.50 18.09 0.82
C VAL A 193 -9.30 16.87 1.22
N VAL A 194 -8.69 15.68 1.13
CA VAL A 194 -9.33 14.41 1.49
C VAL A 194 -9.29 14.22 3.00
N GLU A 195 -8.10 14.31 3.60
CA GLU A 195 -7.88 14.18 5.04
C GLU A 195 -7.02 15.34 5.56
N PRO A 196 -7.63 16.32 6.26
CA PRO A 196 -6.96 17.54 6.69
C PRO A 196 -5.64 17.31 7.44
N GLY A 197 -4.56 17.87 6.90
CA GLY A 197 -3.22 17.81 7.49
C GLY A 197 -2.44 16.53 7.19
N PHE A 198 -3.02 15.54 6.49
CA PHE A 198 -2.31 14.33 6.07
C PHE A 198 -1.12 14.67 5.16
N GLY A 199 -1.36 15.40 4.07
CA GLY A 199 -0.34 15.77 3.08
C GLY A 199 0.75 16.62 3.71
N SER A 200 0.33 17.61 4.53
CA SER A 200 1.26 18.46 5.27
C SER A 200 2.18 17.62 6.17
N GLN A 201 1.67 16.56 6.81
CA GLN A 201 2.48 15.63 7.60
C GLN A 201 3.35 14.72 6.73
N PHE A 202 2.82 14.20 5.63
CA PHE A 202 3.51 13.29 4.71
C PHE A 202 4.78 13.94 4.14
N PHE A 203 4.67 15.21 3.77
CA PHE A 203 5.77 16.01 3.21
C PHE A 203 6.49 16.90 4.23
N SER A 204 6.04 16.94 5.49
CA SER A 204 6.81 17.57 6.56
C SER A 204 8.21 16.93 6.60
N SER A 205 9.23 17.72 6.92
CA SER A 205 10.60 17.24 7.05
C SER A 205 10.70 16.28 8.25
N SER A 206 10.31 15.03 8.06
CA SER A 206 10.49 13.95 9.03
C SER A 206 11.98 13.72 9.33
N ASP A 207 12.85 14.15 8.41
CA ASP A 207 14.31 14.23 8.54
C ASP A 207 14.77 15.32 9.55
N ALA A 208 13.94 16.31 9.87
CA ALA A 208 14.24 17.30 10.90
C ALA A 208 14.09 16.75 12.33
N VAL A 209 13.46 15.58 12.51
CA VAL A 209 13.44 14.93 13.83
C VAL A 209 14.68 14.04 13.97
N PRO A 210 15.63 14.39 14.87
CA PRO A 210 16.97 13.83 14.82
C PRO A 210 17.08 12.36 15.27
N ARG A 211 16.04 11.80 15.92
CA ARG A 211 16.10 10.43 16.46
C ARG A 211 14.89 9.58 16.08
N PRO A 212 15.10 8.32 15.61
CA PRO A 212 14.02 7.35 15.39
C PRO A 212 13.34 6.95 16.70
N ARG A 213 12.03 6.66 16.67
CA ARG A 213 11.23 6.27 17.85
C ARG A 213 11.31 4.78 18.19
N HIS A 214 11.60 3.94 17.20
CA HIS A 214 11.70 2.49 17.33
C HIS A 214 12.58 1.92 16.22
N VAL A 215 12.96 0.64 16.35
CA VAL A 215 13.92 -0.01 15.44
C VAL A 215 13.47 -0.02 13.98
N LEU A 216 12.17 -0.23 13.70
CA LEU A 216 11.68 -0.21 12.31
C LEU A 216 11.93 1.14 11.61
N GLU A 217 11.67 2.26 12.29
CA GLU A 217 11.97 3.60 11.73
C GLU A 217 13.48 3.79 11.56
N ALA A 218 14.28 3.28 12.50
CA ALA A 218 15.73 3.36 12.42
C ALA A 218 16.29 2.55 11.24
N HIS A 219 15.82 1.32 11.03
CA HIS A 219 16.14 0.52 9.84
C HIS A 219 15.71 1.26 8.58
N TRP A 220 14.45 1.71 8.50
CA TRP A 220 13.96 2.37 7.30
C TRP A 220 14.80 3.59 6.92
N ARG A 221 15.14 4.45 7.89
CA ARG A 221 16.02 5.61 7.66
C ARG A 221 17.45 5.20 7.30
N GLY A 222 17.98 4.16 7.96
CA GLY A 222 19.36 3.71 7.77
C GLY A 222 19.59 2.84 6.53
N ILE A 223 18.54 2.35 5.86
CA ILE A 223 18.70 1.58 4.62
C ILE A 223 19.11 2.51 3.49
N VAL A 224 20.24 2.23 2.87
CA VAL A 224 20.72 2.87 1.65
C VAL A 224 20.59 1.87 0.52
N VAL A 225 20.02 2.32 -0.60
CA VAL A 225 19.88 1.52 -1.81
C VAL A 225 20.74 2.16 -2.88
N ASP A 226 21.76 1.42 -3.32
CA ASP A 226 22.55 1.85 -4.46
C ASP A 226 21.73 1.62 -5.73
N GLN A 227 21.43 2.71 -6.44
CA GLN A 227 20.63 2.66 -7.66
C GLN A 227 21.36 1.94 -8.80
N SER A 228 22.70 1.89 -8.77
CA SER A 228 23.48 1.28 -9.85
C SER A 228 23.56 -0.24 -9.76
N SER A 229 23.82 -0.80 -8.57
CA SER A 229 23.87 -2.25 -8.34
C SER A 229 22.55 -2.86 -7.90
N GLY A 230 21.58 -2.05 -7.45
CA GLY A 230 20.35 -2.54 -6.83
C GLY A 230 20.59 -3.24 -5.49
N LEU A 231 21.78 -3.10 -4.89
CA LEU A 231 22.08 -3.62 -3.56
C LEU A 231 21.56 -2.67 -2.49
N ALA A 232 21.06 -3.24 -1.40
CA ALA A 232 20.65 -2.50 -0.22
C ALA A 232 21.56 -2.85 0.95
N SER A 233 21.99 -1.83 1.69
CA SER A 233 22.69 -1.98 2.98
C SER A 233 21.93 -1.21 4.05
N CYS A 234 22.22 -1.44 5.32
CA CYS A 234 21.58 -0.74 6.43
C CYS A 234 22.61 -0.25 7.43
N GLN A 235 22.84 1.06 7.44
CA GLN A 235 23.77 1.72 8.36
C GLN A 235 23.38 1.50 9.83
N PHE A 236 22.08 1.38 10.11
CA PHE A 236 21.59 1.06 11.45
C PHE A 236 21.96 -0.37 11.88
N CYS A 237 21.90 -1.35 10.97
CA CYS A 237 22.39 -2.70 11.27
C CYS A 237 23.90 -2.69 11.56
N GLU A 238 24.68 -1.92 10.81
CA GLU A 238 26.14 -1.83 10.99
C GLU A 238 26.54 -1.23 12.34
N HIS A 239 25.76 -0.26 12.85
CA HIS A 239 26.08 0.50 14.06
C HIS A 239 25.06 0.30 15.19
N TYR A 240 24.34 -0.83 15.21
CA TYR A 240 23.27 -1.05 16.18
C TYR A 240 23.76 -0.96 17.63
N GLY A 241 24.97 -1.46 17.90
CA GLY A 241 25.58 -1.44 19.24
C GLY A 241 25.77 -0.04 19.83
N ASP A 242 25.88 0.98 18.98
CA ASP A 242 26.11 2.38 19.37
C ASP A 242 24.81 3.20 19.42
N SER A 243 23.68 2.59 19.04
CA SER A 243 22.39 3.26 18.96
C SER A 243 21.75 3.47 20.33
N PRO A 244 21.06 4.59 20.58
CA PRO A 244 20.24 4.75 21.79
C PRO A 244 19.02 3.82 21.82
N LEU A 245 18.69 3.16 20.70
CA LEU A 245 17.68 2.11 20.63
C LEU A 245 18.24 0.73 20.96
N PHE A 246 19.56 0.62 21.17
CA PHE A 246 20.20 -0.61 21.59
C PHE A 246 19.67 -1.04 22.95
N SER A 247 19.17 -2.27 22.99
CA SER A 247 18.80 -2.95 24.23
C SER A 247 19.49 -4.30 24.30
N ARG A 248 19.95 -4.66 25.49
CA ARG A 248 20.39 -6.03 25.79
C ARG A 248 19.35 -6.68 26.66
N ASN A 249 18.83 -7.81 26.21
CA ASN A 249 18.04 -8.67 27.07
C ASN A 249 19.00 -9.45 28.00
N PRO A 250 18.69 -9.55 29.30
CA PRO A 250 19.47 -10.37 30.22
C PRO A 250 19.59 -11.82 29.74
N GLY A 251 20.81 -12.34 29.62
CA GLY A 251 21.06 -13.73 29.22
C GLY A 251 21.26 -13.96 27.71
N GLU A 252 21.06 -12.95 26.87
CA GLU A 252 21.32 -13.05 25.42
C GLU A 252 22.72 -12.52 25.06
N SER A 253 23.42 -13.22 24.16
CA SER A 253 24.72 -12.74 23.69
C SER A 253 24.57 -11.54 22.77
N ALA A 254 25.57 -10.67 22.73
CA ALA A 254 25.56 -9.53 21.80
C ALA A 254 25.46 -9.96 20.33
N ALA A 255 26.03 -11.13 19.98
CA ALA A 255 25.98 -11.70 18.64
C ALA A 255 24.57 -12.19 18.26
N ASP A 256 23.84 -12.79 19.22
CA ASP A 256 22.45 -13.21 18.99
C ASP A 256 21.55 -11.99 18.80
N MET A 257 21.70 -10.95 19.64
CA MET A 257 20.97 -9.69 19.48
C MET A 257 21.22 -9.03 18.12
N ASP A 258 22.49 -8.95 17.70
CA ASP A 258 22.85 -8.39 16.39
C ASP A 258 22.24 -9.20 15.24
N LYS A 259 22.30 -10.53 15.31
CA LYS A 259 21.67 -11.42 14.33
C LYS A 259 20.17 -11.18 14.26
N MET A 260 19.48 -11.16 15.40
CA MET A 260 18.03 -10.94 15.49
C MET A 260 17.60 -9.62 14.85
N MET A 261 18.35 -8.54 15.09
CA MET A 261 18.08 -7.23 14.48
C MET A 261 18.25 -7.21 12.95
N ARG A 262 19.19 -7.99 12.42
CA ARG A 262 19.44 -8.04 10.96
C ARG A 262 18.41 -8.87 10.21
N LEU A 263 17.85 -9.90 10.83
CA LEU A 263 17.00 -10.88 10.15
C LEU A 263 15.77 -10.23 9.48
N HIS A 264 14.96 -9.46 10.22
CA HIS A 264 13.83 -8.74 9.62
C HIS A 264 14.29 -7.65 8.64
N CYS A 265 15.42 -6.99 8.89
CA CYS A 265 15.93 -5.96 8.00
C CYS A 265 16.27 -6.53 6.61
N THR A 266 16.99 -7.64 6.55
CA THR A 266 17.40 -8.28 5.30
C THR A 266 16.23 -8.96 4.60
N ALA A 267 15.32 -9.58 5.36
CA ALA A 267 14.23 -10.37 4.79
C ALA A 267 12.99 -9.54 4.40
N VAL A 268 12.77 -8.38 5.03
CA VAL A 268 11.56 -7.58 4.86
C VAL A 268 11.88 -6.14 4.46
N TYR A 269 12.60 -5.40 5.31
CA TYR A 269 12.72 -3.94 5.14
C TYR A 269 13.56 -3.53 3.93
N GLN A 270 14.70 -4.18 3.70
CA GLN A 270 15.58 -3.89 2.56
C GLN A 270 14.94 -4.21 1.21
N PRO A 271 14.39 -5.43 0.98
CA PRO A 271 13.70 -5.75 -0.27
C PRO A 271 12.56 -4.79 -0.56
N MET A 272 11.72 -4.52 0.44
CA MET A 272 10.58 -3.62 0.30
C MET A 272 11.03 -2.18 -0.01
N LYS A 273 12.00 -1.62 0.72
CA LYS A 273 12.50 -0.26 0.44
C LYS A 273 13.10 -0.15 -0.96
N ARG A 274 13.88 -1.14 -1.38
CA ARG A 274 14.44 -1.20 -2.73
C ARG A 274 13.35 -1.19 -3.79
N PHE A 275 12.35 -2.06 -3.63
CA PHE A 275 11.23 -2.14 -4.57
C PHE A 275 10.45 -0.82 -4.63
N MET A 276 10.15 -0.22 -3.48
CA MET A 276 9.45 1.06 -3.42
C MET A 276 10.25 2.18 -4.06
N LEU A 277 11.56 2.29 -3.82
CA LEU A 277 12.40 3.32 -4.43
C LEU A 277 12.55 3.15 -5.95
N GLN A 278 12.43 1.92 -6.46
CA GLN A 278 12.48 1.64 -7.89
C GLN A 278 11.20 2.08 -8.61
N HIS A 279 10.05 2.00 -7.95
CA HIS A 279 8.74 2.16 -8.59
C HIS A 279 7.96 3.40 -8.15
N LEU A 280 8.34 4.03 -7.04
CA LEU A 280 7.61 5.14 -6.42
C LEU A 280 8.51 6.36 -6.22
N LYS A 281 7.93 7.54 -6.38
CA LYS A 281 8.50 8.81 -5.96
C LYS A 281 8.18 9.08 -4.48
N HIS A 282 8.92 10.01 -3.86
CA HIS A 282 8.63 10.52 -2.51
C HIS A 282 8.46 9.43 -1.44
N VAL A 283 9.22 8.34 -1.53
CA VAL A 283 9.15 7.23 -0.57
C VAL A 283 9.60 7.69 0.81
N ARG A 284 8.69 7.63 1.79
CA ARG A 284 8.92 8.15 3.14
C ARG A 284 8.37 7.22 4.22
N TYR A 285 8.98 7.32 5.39
CA TYR A 285 8.36 6.89 6.64
C TYR A 285 7.69 8.09 7.30
N VAL A 286 6.40 7.98 7.57
CA VAL A 286 5.56 9.02 8.17
C VAL A 286 5.08 8.52 9.53
N ARG A 287 5.34 9.33 10.56
CA ARG A 287 4.81 9.05 11.90
C ARG A 287 3.33 9.41 11.94
N PRO A 288 2.50 8.67 12.69
CA PRO A 288 1.10 9.02 12.85
C PRO A 288 0.99 10.40 13.54
N PRO A 289 0.21 11.35 12.99
CA PRO A 289 -0.16 12.59 13.63
C PRO A 289 -0.72 12.39 15.05
N ARG A 290 -0.67 13.46 15.85
CA ARG A 290 -1.45 13.52 17.10
C ARG A 290 -2.94 13.41 16.73
N GLY A 291 -3.64 12.42 17.28
CA GLY A 291 -5.06 12.18 17.00
C GLY A 291 -5.34 10.93 16.15
N TRP A 292 -4.39 10.45 15.33
CA TRP A 292 -4.52 9.14 14.64
C TRP A 292 -4.37 7.96 15.60
N ASN A 293 -3.65 8.17 16.70
CA ASN A 293 -3.36 7.15 17.70
C ASN A 293 -4.35 7.17 18.86
N THR A 294 -5.65 7.22 18.59
CA THR A 294 -6.60 6.73 19.58
C THR A 294 -6.37 5.24 19.72
N LYS A 295 -5.94 4.80 20.92
CA LYS A 295 -5.99 3.37 21.27
C LYS A 295 -7.37 2.90 20.82
N THR A 296 -7.42 1.90 19.94
CA THR A 296 -8.70 1.24 19.69
C THR A 296 -9.19 0.67 21.01
N ALA A 297 -10.50 0.40 21.14
CA ALA A 297 -11.05 -0.22 22.35
C ALA A 297 -10.25 -1.49 22.78
N ASP A 298 -9.62 -2.13 21.80
CA ASP A 298 -8.81 -3.35 21.92
C ASP A 298 -7.30 -3.09 22.16
N GLY A 299 -6.89 -1.85 22.45
CA GLY A 299 -5.51 -1.50 22.79
C GLY A 299 -4.52 -1.40 21.63
N GLY A 300 -4.98 -1.58 20.38
CA GLY A 300 -4.19 -1.49 19.16
C GLY A 300 -3.71 -0.08 18.83
N ARG A 301 -2.61 0.04 18.06
CA ARG A 301 -2.06 1.33 17.62
C ARG A 301 -1.56 1.30 16.18
N LEU A 302 -1.84 2.36 15.45
CA LEU A 302 -1.09 2.71 14.24
C LEU A 302 0.30 3.21 14.65
N MET A 303 1.34 2.61 14.10
CA MET A 303 2.73 2.89 14.46
C MET A 303 3.38 3.85 13.47
N GLY A 304 3.01 3.76 12.19
CA GLY A 304 3.57 4.57 11.11
C GLY A 304 2.97 4.21 9.76
N LEU A 305 3.32 5.00 8.76
CA LEU A 305 3.05 4.76 7.35
C LEU A 305 4.40 4.73 6.62
N ILE A 306 4.58 3.74 5.76
CA ILE A 306 5.67 3.68 4.78
C ILE A 306 5.02 3.71 3.41
N ALA A 307 5.16 4.81 2.68
CA ALA A 307 4.53 4.95 1.38
C ALA A 307 5.34 5.85 0.44
N GLY A 308 5.10 5.68 -0.85
CA GLY A 308 5.51 6.59 -1.90
C GLY A 308 4.33 6.84 -2.85
N ILE A 309 4.59 7.56 -3.94
CA ILE A 309 3.57 7.95 -4.92
C ILE A 309 4.01 7.42 -6.29
N THR A 310 3.12 6.70 -6.97
CA THR A 310 3.37 6.25 -8.36
C THR A 310 3.50 7.45 -9.28
N SER A 311 4.13 7.27 -10.44
CA SER A 311 4.18 8.30 -11.49
C SER A 311 2.79 8.78 -11.95
N SER A 312 1.76 7.95 -11.75
CA SER A 312 0.37 8.21 -12.11
C SER A 312 -0.46 8.93 -11.04
N GLY A 313 0.11 9.19 -9.86
CA GLY A 313 -0.55 9.95 -8.78
C GLY A 313 -1.34 9.10 -7.79
N VAL A 314 -0.92 7.85 -7.56
CA VAL A 314 -1.49 6.95 -6.54
C VAL A 314 -0.50 6.81 -5.39
N LEU A 315 -0.91 7.10 -4.17
CA LEU A 315 -0.13 6.77 -2.97
C LEU A 315 -0.17 5.26 -2.75
N CYS A 316 0.98 4.62 -2.60
CA CYS A 316 1.11 3.17 -2.48
C CYS A 316 2.13 2.81 -1.38
N GLY A 317 1.79 1.85 -0.52
CA GLY A 317 2.66 1.46 0.58
C GLY A 317 1.97 0.60 1.63
N VAL A 318 2.40 0.76 2.88
CA VAL A 318 1.90 0.02 4.04
C VAL A 318 1.75 0.89 5.29
N TYR A 319 0.68 0.68 6.04
CA TYR A 319 0.62 1.05 7.45
C TYR A 319 1.30 -0.01 8.31
N VAL A 320 2.09 0.46 9.28
CA VAL A 320 2.61 -0.37 10.37
C VAL A 320 1.60 -0.30 11.50
N THR A 321 1.07 -1.45 11.94
CA THR A 321 0.01 -1.49 12.97
C THR A 321 0.23 -2.63 13.96
N SER A 322 -0.10 -2.39 15.22
CA SER A 322 -0.15 -3.43 16.27
C SER A 322 -1.60 -3.78 16.64
N VAL A 323 -2.57 -3.40 15.81
CA VAL A 323 -4.00 -3.53 16.11
C VAL A 323 -4.43 -4.99 16.03
N CYS A 324 -4.95 -5.50 17.16
CA CYS A 324 -5.65 -6.79 17.26
C CYS A 324 -4.86 -8.00 16.76
N ILE A 325 -3.56 -8.08 17.06
CA ILE A 325 -2.74 -9.26 16.75
C ILE A 325 -3.03 -10.36 17.78
N PRO A 326 -3.73 -11.44 17.41
CA PRO A 326 -4.07 -12.51 18.33
C PRO A 326 -2.83 -13.36 18.65
N GLN A 327 -2.79 -13.95 19.84
CA GLN A 327 -1.66 -14.80 20.25
C GLN A 327 -1.38 -15.95 19.28
N GLN A 328 -2.40 -16.47 18.60
CA GLN A 328 -2.25 -17.55 17.60
C GLN A 328 -1.44 -17.09 16.36
N TRP A 329 -1.54 -15.82 15.96
CA TRP A 329 -0.74 -15.27 14.86
C TRP A 329 0.72 -15.10 15.26
N ILE A 330 0.97 -14.69 16.50
CA ILE A 330 2.32 -14.60 17.08
C ILE A 330 3.03 -15.98 17.10
N LYS A 331 2.28 -17.08 16.92
CA LYS A 331 2.83 -18.44 16.79
C LYS A 331 2.93 -18.92 15.35
N ASN A 332 1.97 -18.57 14.50
CA ASN A 332 1.75 -19.26 13.22
C ASN A 332 1.90 -18.37 11.97
N HIS A 333 1.91 -17.05 12.10
CA HIS A 333 1.91 -16.10 10.97
C HIS A 333 3.10 -15.14 11.11
N LEU A 334 4.30 -15.71 11.15
CA LEU A 334 5.52 -14.99 11.50
C LEU A 334 6.19 -14.43 10.26
N ALA A 335 6.58 -13.16 10.31
CA ALA A 335 7.28 -12.55 9.19
C ALA A 335 8.67 -13.16 8.99
N PRO A 336 9.17 -13.20 7.74
CA PRO A 336 10.53 -13.62 7.46
C PRO A 336 11.54 -12.90 8.36
N GLY A 337 12.49 -13.67 8.90
CA GLY A 337 13.45 -13.17 9.87
C GLY A 337 12.95 -13.12 11.31
N HIS A 338 11.80 -13.74 11.60
CA HIS A 338 11.38 -14.01 12.98
C HIS A 338 12.46 -14.79 13.73
N PHE A 339 12.58 -14.51 15.02
CA PHE A 339 13.52 -15.16 15.92
C PHE A 339 12.89 -15.48 17.27
N THR A 340 13.36 -16.57 17.88
CA THR A 340 12.99 -16.96 19.24
C THR A 340 14.16 -16.66 20.18
N THR A 341 13.90 -15.90 21.23
CA THR A 341 14.82 -15.79 22.37
C THR A 341 14.74 -17.10 23.13
N VAL A 342 15.82 -17.88 23.20
CA VAL A 342 15.79 -19.18 23.90
C VAL A 342 15.49 -18.94 25.37
N THR A 343 14.28 -19.30 25.82
CA THR A 343 13.97 -19.41 27.23
C THR A 343 14.83 -20.55 27.79
N ARG A 344 15.98 -20.24 28.36
CA ARG A 344 16.63 -21.18 29.28
C ARG A 344 15.71 -21.28 30.49
N VAL A 345 14.88 -22.32 30.51
CA VAL A 345 14.25 -22.79 31.74
C VAL A 345 15.38 -22.96 32.75
N ALA A 346 15.27 -22.25 33.87
CA ALA A 346 16.22 -22.37 34.96
C ALA A 346 16.35 -23.85 35.33
N ALA A 347 17.59 -24.34 35.32
CA ALA A 347 17.93 -25.65 35.88
C ALA A 347 17.73 -25.66 37.39
#